data_AF-A0A3L7MXH7-F1
#
_entry.id   AF-A0A3L7MXH7-F1
#
_cell.length_a   1.000
_cell.length_b   1.000
_cell.length_c   1.000
_cell.angle_alpha   90.00
_cell.angle_beta   90.00
_cell.angle_gamma   90.00
#
_symmetry.space_group_name_H-M   'P 1'
#
loop_
_entity.id
_entity.type
_entity.pdbx_description
1 polymer ?
#
loop_
_entity_poly.entity_id
_entity_poly.type
_entity_poly.pdbx_seq_one_letter_code
_entity_poly.pdbx_strand_id
1 'polypeptide(L)'
;MTNPSSNEGAVSVVSAARLREIAAIRLACAQAMLALASQQPSVLSAIDAAAQGGLGQGEAEEILSAHLAARESCIDAMRSFDSEWRQLAADAVQWSASEVDDVQAVSRGFLALLAEIESSDTLFARELAARRRTASIEIARADSAIAAHRAYGPARGEEPRFTDRRG
;
A
#
# COMPACT_ATOMS: atom_id res chain seq x y z
N MET A 1 -46.00 -11.95 34.68
CA MET A 1 -44.73 -12.64 34.38
C MET A 1 -44.48 -12.47 32.90
N THR A 2 -43.57 -11.57 32.53
CA THR A 2 -43.17 -11.29 31.14
C THR A 2 -42.05 -12.27 30.74
N ASN A 3 -42.21 -12.93 29.59
CA ASN A 3 -41.28 -13.95 29.11
C ASN A 3 -39.91 -13.33 28.76
N PRO A 4 -38.79 -13.79 29.37
CA PRO A 4 -37.45 -13.33 29.02
C PRO A 4 -36.95 -13.83 27.65
N SER A 5 -37.51 -14.93 27.15
CA SER A 5 -37.07 -15.62 25.93
C SER A 5 -37.27 -14.82 24.63
N SER A 6 -38.18 -13.85 24.59
CA SER A 6 -38.36 -13.00 23.39
C SER A 6 -37.25 -11.96 23.23
N ASN A 7 -36.59 -11.55 24.33
CA ASN A 7 -35.57 -10.51 24.30
C ASN A 7 -34.20 -11.06 23.89
N GLU A 8 -33.86 -12.28 24.30
CA GLU A 8 -32.62 -12.96 23.92
C GLU A 8 -32.54 -13.23 22.41
N GLY A 9 -33.63 -13.69 21.80
CA GLY A 9 -33.71 -13.88 20.35
C GLY A 9 -33.56 -12.58 19.56
N ALA A 10 -34.13 -11.47 20.05
CA ALA A 10 -33.99 -10.17 19.40
C ALA A 10 -32.55 -9.62 19.47
N VAL A 11 -31.87 -9.78 20.60
CA VAL A 11 -30.48 -9.35 20.78
C VAL A 11 -29.52 -10.19 19.91
N SER A 12 -29.75 -11.50 19.81
CA SER A 12 -28.98 -12.40 18.94
C SER A 12 -29.10 -12.03 17.45
N VAL A 13 -30.30 -11.72 16.97
CA VAL A 13 -30.52 -11.35 15.57
C VAL A 13 -29.84 -10.01 15.24
N VAL A 14 -29.85 -9.05 16.17
CA VAL A 14 -29.17 -7.75 16.00
C VAL A 14 -27.65 -7.91 15.97
N SER A 15 -27.08 -8.75 16.84
CA SER A 15 -25.63 -8.99 16.87
C SER A 15 -25.14 -9.73 15.61
N ALA A 16 -25.89 -10.73 15.14
CA ALA A 16 -25.60 -11.43 13.89
C ALA A 16 -25.70 -10.50 12.66
N ALA A 17 -26.73 -9.64 12.61
CA ALA A 17 -26.87 -8.67 11.53
C ALA A 17 -25.71 -7.67 11.49
N ARG A 18 -25.26 -7.18 12.66
CA ARG A 18 -24.13 -6.26 12.74
C ARG A 18 -22.81 -6.92 12.33
N LEU A 19 -22.57 -8.17 12.73
CA LEU A 19 -21.37 -8.89 12.29
C LEU A 19 -21.37 -9.13 10.78
N ARG A 20 -22.53 -9.45 10.18
CA ARG A 20 -22.69 -9.56 8.72
C ARG A 20 -22.36 -8.24 8.01
N GLU A 21 -22.78 -7.11 8.56
CA GLU A 21 -22.44 -5.79 8.03
C GLU A 21 -20.92 -5.55 8.06
N ILE A 22 -20.27 -5.82 9.20
CA ILE A 22 -18.81 -5.69 9.31
C ILE A 22 -18.10 -6.62 8.33
N ALA A 23 -18.58 -7.87 8.17
CA ALA A 23 -18.02 -8.83 7.23
C ALA A 23 -18.11 -8.31 5.78
N ALA A 24 -19.25 -7.73 5.41
CA ALA A 24 -19.46 -7.14 4.10
C ALA A 24 -18.54 -5.92 3.85
N ILE A 25 -18.36 -5.06 4.85
CA ILE A 25 -17.43 -3.92 4.77
C ILE A 25 -16.00 -4.41 4.56
N ARG A 26 -15.55 -5.39 5.35
CA ARG A 26 -14.20 -5.99 5.20
C ARG A 26 -14.00 -6.61 3.82
N LEU A 27 -15.01 -7.31 3.31
CA LEU A 27 -14.98 -7.86 1.96
C LEU A 27 -14.86 -6.75 0.90
N ALA A 28 -15.64 -5.68 1.01
CA ALA A 28 -15.57 -4.54 0.10
C ALA A 28 -14.19 -3.84 0.15
N CYS A 29 -13.60 -3.67 1.34
CA CYS A 29 -12.24 -3.15 1.49
C CYS A 29 -11.20 -4.06 0.83
N ALA A 30 -11.31 -5.38 1.01
CA ALA A 30 -10.41 -6.34 0.34
C ALA A 30 -10.55 -6.27 -1.19
N GLN A 31 -11.77 -6.17 -1.72
CA GLN A 31 -12.02 -5.98 -3.15
C GLN A 31 -11.40 -4.68 -3.67
N ALA A 32 -11.53 -3.58 -2.91
CA ALA A 32 -10.89 -2.30 -3.24
C ALA A 32 -9.36 -2.42 -3.22
N MET A 33 -8.77 -3.11 -2.22
CA MET A 33 -7.33 -3.36 -2.19
C MET A 33 -6.85 -4.21 -3.37
N LEU A 34 -7.65 -5.18 -3.82
CA LEU A 34 -7.34 -5.95 -5.02
C LEU A 34 -7.39 -5.07 -6.29
N ALA A 35 -8.37 -4.17 -6.38
CA ALA A 35 -8.45 -3.19 -7.47
C ALA A 35 -7.30 -2.18 -7.43
N LEU A 36 -6.75 -1.86 -6.25
CA LEU A 36 -5.50 -1.12 -6.13
C LEU A 36 -4.32 -1.98 -6.58
N ALA A 37 -4.25 -3.26 -6.18
CA ALA A 37 -3.17 -4.16 -6.55
C ALA A 37 -3.02 -4.27 -8.09
N SER A 38 -4.12 -4.28 -8.84
CA SER A 38 -4.08 -4.29 -10.32
C SER A 38 -3.45 -3.02 -10.93
N GLN A 39 -3.35 -1.92 -10.18
CA GLN A 39 -2.71 -0.66 -10.59
C GLN A 39 -1.21 -0.63 -10.28
N GLN A 40 -0.69 -1.58 -9.50
CA GLN A 40 0.73 -1.63 -9.11
C GLN A 40 1.69 -1.57 -10.32
N PRO A 41 1.43 -2.24 -11.47
CA PRO A 41 2.29 -2.10 -12.65
C PRO A 41 2.36 -0.67 -13.20
N SER A 42 1.25 0.07 -13.16
CA SER A 42 1.21 1.47 -13.59
C SER A 42 2.05 2.36 -12.67
N VAL A 43 1.97 2.14 -11.35
CA VAL A 43 2.79 2.84 -10.36
C VAL A 43 4.28 2.57 -10.60
N LEU A 44 4.66 1.31 -10.82
CA LEU A 44 6.05 0.95 -11.16
C LEU A 44 6.50 1.61 -12.48
N SER A 45 5.62 1.66 -13.48
CA SER A 45 5.90 2.34 -14.75
C SER A 45 6.12 3.84 -14.59
N ALA A 46 5.40 4.51 -13.69
CA ALA A 46 5.61 5.93 -13.39
C ALA A 46 6.99 6.16 -12.75
N ILE A 47 7.41 5.27 -11.85
CA ILE A 47 8.75 5.30 -11.24
C ILE A 47 9.83 5.09 -12.31
N ASP A 48 9.64 4.12 -13.20
CA ASP A 48 10.57 3.84 -14.29
C ASP A 48 10.66 5.03 -15.26
N ALA A 49 9.53 5.66 -15.58
CA ALA A 49 9.49 6.88 -16.40
C ALA A 49 10.24 8.05 -15.74
N ALA A 50 10.08 8.23 -14.43
CA ALA A 50 10.82 9.25 -13.69
C ALA A 50 12.34 8.99 -13.68
N ALA A 51 12.75 7.73 -13.54
CA ALA A 51 14.17 7.35 -13.61
C ALA A 51 14.78 7.64 -15.00
N GLN A 52 13.98 7.55 -16.07
CA GLN A 52 14.39 7.83 -17.45
C GLN A 52 14.23 9.30 -17.85
N GLY A 53 13.76 10.17 -16.94
CA GLY A 53 13.48 11.58 -17.21
C GLY A 53 12.22 11.84 -18.05
N GLY A 54 11.38 10.82 -18.27
CA GLY A 54 10.09 10.94 -18.96
C GLY A 54 8.95 11.45 -18.07
N LEU A 55 9.16 11.50 -16.75
CA LEU A 55 8.24 12.02 -15.75
C LEU A 55 9.02 12.82 -14.69
N GLY A 56 8.39 13.82 -14.06
CA GLY A 56 9.00 14.51 -12.93
C GLY A 56 9.13 13.58 -11.71
N GLN A 57 10.24 13.68 -10.97
CA GLN A 57 10.43 12.86 -9.75
C GLN A 57 9.33 13.10 -8.70
N GLY A 58 8.93 14.36 -8.51
CA GLY A 58 7.84 14.70 -7.59
C GLY A 58 6.50 14.10 -8.03
N GLU A 59 6.24 14.03 -9.33
CA GLU A 59 5.01 13.43 -9.88
C GLU A 59 4.98 11.91 -9.63
N ALA A 60 6.10 11.21 -9.82
CA ALA A 60 6.18 9.78 -9.48
C ALA A 60 6.01 9.52 -7.98
N GLU A 61 6.56 10.41 -7.14
CA GLU A 61 6.40 10.32 -5.68
C GLU A 61 4.95 10.55 -5.26
N GLU A 62 4.26 11.51 -5.86
CA GLU A 62 2.83 11.75 -5.63
C GLU A 62 1.98 10.53 -6.02
N ILE A 63 2.25 9.92 -7.18
CA ILE A 63 1.54 8.71 -7.62
C ILE A 63 1.77 7.55 -6.63
N LEU A 64 3.02 7.30 -6.24
CA LEU A 64 3.34 6.25 -5.27
C LEU A 64 2.69 6.53 -3.91
N SER A 65 2.76 7.78 -3.44
CA SER A 65 2.20 8.18 -2.14
C SER A 65 0.68 8.06 -2.12
N ALA A 66 -0.01 8.50 -3.19
CA ALA A 66 -1.45 8.35 -3.34
C ALA A 66 -1.87 6.87 -3.35
N HIS A 67 -1.10 6.03 -4.05
CA HIS A 67 -1.36 4.59 -4.07
C HIS A 67 -1.22 3.97 -2.67
N LEU A 68 -0.14 4.27 -1.94
CA LEU A 68 0.09 3.77 -0.59
C LEU A 68 -0.96 4.29 0.40
N ALA A 69 -1.33 5.56 0.32
CA ALA A 69 -2.37 6.15 1.16
C ALA A 69 -3.75 5.51 0.94
N ALA A 70 -4.11 5.20 -0.31
CA ALA A 70 -5.35 4.50 -0.62
C ALA A 70 -5.38 3.08 -0.02
N ARG A 71 -4.24 2.39 -0.02
CA ARG A 71 -4.11 1.06 0.61
C ARG A 71 -4.22 1.16 2.13
N GLU A 72 -3.53 2.12 2.75
CA GLU A 72 -3.60 2.32 4.20
C GLU A 72 -5.03 2.62 4.65
N SER A 73 -5.75 3.46 3.91
CA SER A 73 -7.17 3.74 4.17
C SER A 73 -8.04 2.47 4.17
N CYS A 74 -7.78 1.53 3.26
CA CYS A 74 -8.48 0.25 3.26
C CYS A 74 -8.13 -0.61 4.48
N ILE A 75 -6.86 -0.62 4.88
CA ILE A 75 -6.39 -1.34 6.07
C ILE A 75 -7.02 -0.77 7.34
N ASP A 76 -7.04 0.55 7.47
CA ASP A 76 -7.65 1.25 8.59
C ASP A 76 -9.16 1.00 8.66
N ALA A 77 -9.86 1.01 7.52
CA ALA A 77 -11.27 0.69 7.46
C ALA A 77 -11.54 -0.75 7.97
N MET A 78 -10.74 -1.74 7.57
CA MET A 78 -10.89 -3.12 8.05
C MET A 78 -10.62 -3.26 9.56
N ARG A 79 -9.60 -2.56 10.05
CA ARG A 79 -9.16 -2.57 11.46
C ARG A 79 -10.08 -1.80 12.39
N SER A 80 -10.80 -0.80 11.89
CA SER A 80 -11.71 0.03 12.69
C SER A 80 -12.81 -0.79 13.40
N PHE A 81 -13.12 -1.97 12.88
CA PHE A 81 -14.10 -2.90 13.43
C PHE A 81 -13.51 -4.06 14.23
N ASP A 82 -12.19 -4.12 14.48
CA ASP A 82 -11.54 -5.30 15.10
C ASP A 82 -12.03 -5.60 16.53
N SER A 83 -12.30 -4.56 17.32
CA SER A 83 -12.83 -4.71 18.68
C SER A 83 -14.28 -5.17 18.65
N GLU A 84 -15.11 -4.50 17.85
CA GLU A 84 -16.54 -4.82 17.67
C GLU A 84 -16.73 -6.24 17.13
N TRP A 85 -15.96 -6.62 16.10
CA TRP A 85 -15.97 -7.96 15.53
C TRP A 85 -15.68 -9.03 16.59
N ARG A 86 -14.63 -8.84 17.40
CA ARG A 86 -14.24 -9.81 18.44
C ARG A 86 -15.32 -9.95 19.51
N GLN A 87 -15.96 -8.84 19.89
CA GLN A 87 -17.05 -8.85 20.86
C GLN A 87 -18.26 -9.61 20.32
N LEU A 88 -18.73 -9.25 19.12
CA LEU A 88 -19.89 -9.89 18.49
C LEU A 88 -19.65 -11.38 18.18
N ALA A 89 -18.42 -11.75 17.80
CA ALA A 89 -18.06 -13.14 17.55
C ALA A 89 -18.01 -13.98 18.84
N ALA A 90 -17.72 -13.38 20.01
CA ALA A 90 -17.78 -14.09 21.29
C ALA A 90 -19.23 -14.46 21.67
N ASP A 91 -20.19 -13.66 21.25
CA ASP A 91 -21.62 -13.88 21.48
C ASP A 91 -22.25 -14.88 20.48
N ALA A 92 -21.47 -15.38 19.52
CA ALA A 92 -21.95 -16.26 18.44
C ALA A 92 -22.47 -17.62 18.91
N VAL A 93 -22.22 -18.02 20.18
CA VAL A 93 -22.81 -19.22 20.79
C VAL A 93 -24.34 -19.18 20.79
N GLN A 94 -24.93 -17.98 20.76
CA GLN A 94 -26.38 -17.77 20.77
C GLN A 94 -27.00 -17.78 19.36
N TRP A 95 -26.17 -17.85 18.31
CA TRP A 95 -26.63 -17.72 16.93
C TRP A 95 -27.17 -19.03 16.37
N SER A 96 -28.08 -18.90 15.41
CA SER A 96 -28.53 -20.03 14.60
C SER A 96 -27.41 -20.53 13.69
N ALA A 97 -27.46 -21.80 13.32
CA ALA A 97 -26.49 -22.40 12.39
C ALA A 97 -26.42 -21.64 11.05
N SER A 98 -27.59 -21.19 10.53
CA SER A 98 -27.65 -20.40 9.31
C SER A 98 -26.91 -19.05 9.41
N GLU A 99 -26.98 -18.37 10.56
CA GLU A 99 -26.29 -17.10 10.75
C GLU A 99 -24.78 -17.27 10.79
N VAL A 100 -24.33 -18.37 11.42
CA VAL A 100 -22.92 -18.75 11.43
C VAL A 100 -22.42 -19.07 10.02
N ASP A 101 -23.19 -19.86 9.26
CA ASP A 101 -22.84 -20.25 7.89
C ASP A 101 -22.70 -19.04 6.96
N ASP A 102 -23.60 -18.07 7.05
CA ASP A 102 -23.56 -16.84 6.24
C ASP A 102 -22.28 -16.04 6.50
N VAL A 103 -21.93 -15.81 7.77
CA VAL A 103 -20.72 -15.07 8.16
C VAL A 103 -19.46 -15.83 7.73
N GLN A 104 -19.45 -17.15 7.88
CA GLN A 104 -18.33 -17.98 7.43
C GLN A 104 -18.16 -17.93 5.91
N ALA A 105 -19.25 -17.91 5.14
CA ALA A 105 -19.18 -17.78 3.68
C ALA A 105 -18.50 -16.49 3.24
N VAL A 106 -18.87 -15.35 3.86
CA VAL A 106 -18.23 -14.06 3.60
C VAL A 106 -16.76 -14.08 4.03
N SER A 107 -16.47 -14.67 5.19
CA SER A 107 -15.11 -14.76 5.73
C SER A 107 -14.18 -15.59 4.84
N ARG A 108 -14.67 -16.68 4.23
CA ARG A 108 -13.90 -17.46 3.25
C ARG A 108 -13.55 -16.64 2.01
N GLY A 109 -14.51 -15.89 1.47
CA GLY A 109 -14.27 -14.99 0.35
C GLY A 109 -13.24 -13.91 0.68
N PHE A 110 -13.35 -13.33 1.86
CA PHE A 110 -12.40 -12.34 2.38
C PHE A 110 -10.97 -12.90 2.50
N LEU A 111 -10.80 -14.08 3.11
CA LEU A 111 -9.48 -14.72 3.27
C LEU A 111 -8.84 -15.08 1.92
N ALA A 112 -9.62 -15.52 0.94
CA ALA A 112 -9.12 -15.79 -0.40
C ALA A 112 -8.54 -14.52 -1.07
N LEU A 113 -9.24 -13.39 -0.93
CA LEU A 113 -8.75 -12.10 -1.44
C LEU A 113 -7.49 -11.65 -0.71
N LEU A 114 -7.41 -11.81 0.61
CA LEU A 114 -6.21 -11.44 1.37
C LEU A 114 -4.96 -12.20 0.89
N ALA A 115 -5.09 -13.49 0.61
CA ALA A 115 -3.97 -14.29 0.09
C ALA A 115 -3.49 -13.80 -1.29
N GLU A 116 -4.43 -13.44 -2.18
CA GLU A 116 -4.10 -12.87 -3.49
C GLU A 116 -3.38 -11.51 -3.34
N ILE A 117 -3.87 -10.66 -2.44
CA ILE A 117 -3.28 -9.36 -2.18
C ILE A 117 -1.89 -9.49 -1.57
N GLU A 118 -1.68 -10.39 -0.60
CA GLU A 118 -0.37 -10.63 0.01
C GLU A 118 0.68 -11.06 -1.03
N SER A 119 0.29 -11.94 -1.95
CA SER A 119 1.14 -12.34 -3.06
C SER A 119 1.50 -11.14 -3.96
N SER A 120 0.52 -10.31 -4.32
CA SER A 120 0.74 -9.11 -5.13
C SER A 120 1.65 -8.09 -4.44
N ASP A 121 1.42 -7.84 -3.15
CA ASP A 121 2.19 -6.89 -2.36
C ASP A 121 3.64 -7.32 -2.18
N THR A 122 3.87 -8.63 -2.00
CA THR A 122 5.22 -9.17 -1.91
C THR A 122 6.00 -8.92 -3.20
N LEU A 123 5.36 -9.10 -4.35
CA LEU A 123 5.95 -8.81 -5.65
C LEU A 123 6.21 -7.31 -5.83
N PHE A 124 5.22 -6.47 -5.53
CA PHE A 124 5.34 -5.02 -5.66
C PHE A 124 6.44 -4.45 -4.76
N ALA A 125 6.52 -4.88 -3.49
CA ALA A 125 7.56 -4.47 -2.55
C ALA A 125 8.96 -4.89 -3.02
N ARG A 126 9.10 -6.11 -3.58
CA ARG A 126 10.36 -6.59 -4.15
C ARG A 126 10.80 -5.73 -5.34
N GLU A 127 9.87 -5.39 -6.23
CA GLU A 127 10.10 -4.58 -7.41
C GLU A 127 10.47 -3.12 -7.07
N LEU A 128 9.79 -2.53 -6.08
CA LEU A 128 10.15 -1.21 -5.53
C LEU A 128 11.56 -1.24 -4.91
N ALA A 129 11.87 -2.27 -4.12
CA ALA A 129 13.18 -2.40 -3.50
C ALA A 129 14.29 -2.57 -4.55
N ALA A 130 14.02 -3.27 -5.67
CA ALA A 130 14.95 -3.40 -6.78
C ALA A 130 15.24 -2.04 -7.44
N ARG A 131 14.20 -1.26 -7.76
CA ARG A 131 14.33 0.10 -8.33
C ARG A 131 15.09 1.03 -7.40
N ARG A 132 14.79 0.99 -6.10
CA ARG A 132 15.51 1.78 -5.08
C ARG A 132 17.00 1.46 -5.05
N ARG A 133 17.37 0.18 -5.14
CA ARG A 133 18.79 -0.24 -5.21
C ARG A 133 19.46 0.28 -6.47
N THR A 134 18.81 0.17 -7.63
CA THR A 134 19.34 0.70 -8.90
C THR A 134 19.58 2.20 -8.81
N ALA A 135 18.58 2.97 -8.36
CA ALA A 135 18.71 4.42 -8.18
C ALA A 135 19.85 4.78 -7.22
N SER A 136 19.99 4.04 -6.11
CA SER A 136 21.08 4.27 -5.14
C SER A 136 22.47 4.06 -5.76
N ILE A 137 22.61 3.04 -6.62
CA ILE A 137 23.87 2.75 -7.34
C ILE A 137 24.18 3.87 -8.34
N GLU A 138 23.16 4.34 -9.08
CA GLU A 138 23.32 5.40 -10.07
C GLU A 138 23.70 6.74 -9.43
N ILE A 139 23.05 7.10 -8.31
CA ILE A 139 23.42 8.29 -7.52
C ILE A 139 24.86 8.19 -7.05
N ALA A 140 25.26 7.06 -6.46
CA ALA A 140 26.64 6.87 -5.98
C ALA A 140 27.67 6.96 -7.13
N ARG A 141 27.34 6.46 -8.33
CA ARG A 141 28.17 6.60 -9.52
C ARG A 141 28.28 8.05 -9.98
N ALA A 142 27.16 8.77 -10.01
CA ALA A 142 27.13 10.19 -10.38
C ALA A 142 27.95 11.03 -9.40
N ASP A 143 27.78 10.83 -8.10
CA ASP A 143 28.55 11.51 -7.05
C ASP A 143 30.05 11.23 -7.18
N SER A 144 30.41 9.97 -7.45
CA SER A 144 31.80 9.57 -7.71
C SER A 144 32.36 10.24 -8.96
N ALA A 145 31.57 10.35 -10.04
CA ALA A 145 31.97 11.03 -11.26
C ALA A 145 32.15 12.54 -11.04
N ILE A 146 31.26 13.17 -10.26
CA ILE A 146 31.40 14.58 -9.86
C ILE A 146 32.67 14.78 -9.03
N ALA A 147 32.94 13.90 -8.07
CA ALA A 147 34.15 13.94 -7.27
C ALA A 147 35.42 13.77 -8.13
N ALA A 148 35.41 12.82 -9.07
CA ALA A 148 36.51 12.61 -10.00
C ALA A 148 36.71 13.82 -10.93
N HIS A 149 35.64 14.42 -11.44
CA HIS A 149 35.72 15.63 -12.26
C HIS A 149 36.25 16.83 -11.46
N ARG A 150 35.95 16.94 -10.17
CA ARG A 150 36.56 17.98 -9.30
C ARG A 150 38.05 17.73 -9.06
N ALA A 151 38.45 16.48 -8.86
CA ALA A 151 39.84 16.12 -8.54
C ALA A 151 40.77 16.13 -9.75
N TYR A 152 40.28 15.72 -10.92
CA TYR A 152 41.07 15.48 -12.13
C TYR A 152 40.55 16.20 -13.36
N GLY A 153 39.46 16.98 -13.24
CA GLY A 153 38.97 17.79 -14.33
C GLY A 153 40.00 18.83 -14.76
N PRO A 154 39.92 19.32 -16.01
CA PRO A 154 40.82 20.37 -16.47
C PRO A 154 40.73 21.54 -15.49
N ALA A 155 41.88 21.97 -14.97
CA ALA A 155 41.96 23.22 -14.22
C ALA A 155 41.26 24.28 -15.08
N ARG A 156 40.27 24.99 -14.53
CA ARG A 156 39.66 26.13 -15.21
C ARG A 156 40.82 27.07 -15.54
N GLY A 157 41.27 27.03 -16.79
CA GLY A 157 42.39 27.80 -17.25
C GLY A 157 42.03 29.26 -17.11
N GLU A 158 42.57 29.91 -16.09
CA GLU A 158 43.23 31.18 -16.36
C GLU A 158 44.26 30.89 -17.44
N GLU A 159 43.91 31.21 -18.69
CA GLU A 159 44.91 31.31 -19.74
C GLU A 159 46.05 32.19 -19.19
N PRO A 160 47.32 31.77 -19.29
CA PRO A 160 48.41 32.66 -18.97
C PRO A 160 48.30 33.84 -19.93
N ARG A 161 47.79 34.97 -19.46
CA ARG A 161 47.89 36.26 -20.14
C ARG A 161 49.38 36.55 -20.23
N PHE A 162 49.99 36.12 -21.33
CA PHE A 162 51.24 36.70 -21.83
C PHE A 162 50.94 38.18 -22.05
N THR A 163 51.16 38.97 -21.00
CA THR A 163 51.27 40.42 -21.15
C THR A 163 52.56 40.62 -21.90
N ASP A 164 52.41 41.00 -23.17
CA ASP A 164 53.51 41.29 -24.06
C ASP A 164 54.36 42.38 -23.41
N ARG A 165 55.54 42.00 -22.92
CA ARG A 165 56.49 42.88 -22.27
C ARG A 165 57.60 43.13 -23.28
N ARG A 166 57.51 44.31 -23.90
CA ARG A 166 58.54 45.09 -24.62
C ARG A 166 58.59 44.94 -26.14
N GLY A 167 58.65 46.09 -26.80
CA GLY A 167 59.03 46.32 -28.18
C GLY A 167 58.80 47.76 -28.56
#